data_AF-A0A819INZ2-F1
#
_entry.id   AF-A0A819INZ2-F1
#
_cell.length_a   1.000
_cell.length_b   1.000
_cell.length_c   1.000
_cell.angle_alpha   90.00
_cell.angle_beta   90.00
_cell.angle_gamma   90.00
#
_symmetry.space_group_name_H-M   'P 1'
#
loop_
_entity.id
_entity.type
_entity.pdbx_description
1 polymer ?
#
loop_
_entity_poly.entity_id
_entity_poly.type
_entity_poly.pdbx_seq_one_letter_code
_entity_poly.pdbx_strand_id
1 'polypeptide(L)'
;MINSLSLCTLTIVIVINSLLVTLASGAINWNGNNWAMSCDFYGNDLSNVRVSGEGCGGKCAATAGCTHFTWTQWNGGTCWMKKGSVSKADAFQTNDPSMVCGVTQESQPSNGNTINISNRGSQLIKVGFFKNLGPYQPSFVAEKVVFISPGATQAISLAQGWEGRLQKLTGAPADPATWAEIHFNAWQDMTFCDISLIRGFNGAMVFSSADGSLRTGFTNDLRPGAPSKFKVKDSNGYDVLQPTEPFTGGRNNELVAYYRGQVSEGNAYIIPDDNASSHGTTSKRMNLEIY
;
A
#
# COMPACT_ATOMS: atom_id res chain seq x y z
N MET A 1 2.76 68.16 -45.77
CA MET A 1 3.57 67.43 -44.77
C MET A 1 2.72 66.31 -44.20
N ILE A 2 3.36 65.19 -43.89
CA ILE A 2 2.83 63.82 -44.01
C ILE A 2 1.91 63.45 -42.83
N ASN A 3 0.76 62.82 -43.13
CA ASN A 3 -0.17 62.23 -42.16
C ASN A 3 0.36 60.88 -41.67
N SER A 4 0.28 60.67 -40.35
CA SER A 4 0.73 59.47 -39.63
C SER A 4 -0.08 58.22 -40.00
N LEU A 5 0.59 57.14 -40.41
CA LEU A 5 0.00 55.80 -40.45
C LEU A 5 0.21 55.10 -39.10
N SER A 6 -0.91 54.62 -38.54
CA SER A 6 -1.02 53.82 -37.34
C SER A 6 -0.52 52.39 -37.59
N LEU A 7 0.41 51.89 -36.77
CA LEU A 7 0.80 50.48 -36.75
C LEU A 7 -0.20 49.70 -35.89
N CYS A 8 -1.03 48.87 -36.53
CA CYS A 8 -1.88 47.90 -35.88
C CYS A 8 -1.06 46.61 -35.68
N THR A 9 -0.60 46.35 -34.45
CA THR A 9 0.12 45.11 -34.11
C THR A 9 -0.85 43.94 -34.04
N LEU A 10 -0.72 43.01 -34.98
CA LEU A 10 -1.46 41.76 -35.03
C LEU A 10 -0.81 40.75 -34.05
N THR A 11 -1.41 40.53 -32.89
CA THR A 11 -0.94 39.53 -31.93
C THR A 11 -1.38 38.13 -32.41
N ILE A 12 -0.44 37.35 -32.94
CA ILE A 12 -0.66 35.95 -33.31
C ILE A 12 -0.77 35.13 -32.01
N VAL A 13 -1.98 34.69 -31.67
CA VAL A 13 -2.19 33.71 -30.60
C VAL A 13 -1.85 32.33 -31.16
N ILE A 14 -0.65 31.84 -30.87
CA ILE A 14 -0.27 30.45 -31.16
C ILE A 14 -0.99 29.56 -30.14
N VAL A 15 -2.07 28.91 -30.56
CA VAL A 15 -2.69 27.82 -29.80
C VAL A 15 -1.73 26.62 -29.89
N ILE A 16 -0.84 26.50 -28.92
CA ILE A 16 0.00 25.30 -28.76
C ILE A 16 -0.95 24.19 -28.33
N ASN A 17 -1.37 23.37 -29.28
CA ASN A 17 -2.03 22.10 -29.00
C ASN A 17 -0.99 21.20 -28.33
N SER A 18 -0.93 21.23 -27.00
CA SER A 18 -0.07 20.39 -26.19
C SER A 18 -0.59 18.95 -26.26
N LEU A 19 -0.21 18.26 -27.34
CA LEU A 19 -0.28 16.80 -27.40
C LEU A 19 0.73 16.27 -26.37
N LEU A 20 0.25 16.05 -25.15
CA LEU A 20 0.93 15.21 -24.16
C LEU A 20 1.06 13.82 -24.76
N VAL A 21 2.17 13.56 -25.46
CA VAL A 21 2.61 12.19 -25.74
C VAL A 21 3.03 11.62 -24.40
N THR A 22 2.08 10.98 -23.73
CA THR A 22 2.40 10.05 -22.66
C THR A 22 3.23 8.95 -23.30
N LEU A 23 4.51 8.88 -22.94
CA LEU A 23 5.28 7.65 -23.14
C LEU A 23 4.61 6.61 -22.25
N ALA A 24 3.65 5.88 -22.80
CA ALA A 24 3.18 4.66 -22.21
C ALA A 24 4.42 3.74 -22.12
N SER A 25 5.01 3.63 -20.94
CA SER A 25 5.81 2.46 -20.60
C SER A 25 4.94 1.26 -20.95
N GLY A 26 5.33 0.49 -21.96
CA GLY A 26 4.49 -0.56 -22.55
C GLY A 26 3.97 -1.48 -21.45
N ALA A 27 2.70 -1.33 -21.11
CA ALA A 27 2.08 -2.21 -20.14
C ALA A 27 2.03 -3.60 -20.75
N ILE A 28 2.51 -4.61 -20.01
CA ILE A 28 2.40 -6.01 -20.43
C ILE A 28 0.92 -6.35 -20.56
N ASN A 29 0.53 -6.81 -21.75
CA ASN A 29 -0.87 -7.17 -22.04
C ASN A 29 -1.16 -8.58 -21.50
N TRP A 30 -1.61 -8.63 -20.25
CA TRP A 30 -2.04 -9.87 -19.59
C TRP A 30 -3.33 -10.41 -20.19
N ASN A 31 -3.37 -11.71 -20.48
CA ASN A 31 -4.46 -12.35 -21.21
C ASN A 31 -5.69 -12.75 -20.36
N GLY A 32 -5.77 -12.28 -19.11
CA GLY A 32 -6.83 -12.65 -18.15
C GLY A 32 -6.57 -13.95 -17.35
N ASN A 33 -5.64 -14.80 -17.77
CA ASN A 33 -5.31 -16.09 -17.14
C ASN A 33 -3.88 -16.11 -16.53
N ASN A 34 -3.44 -14.96 -16.00
CA ASN A 34 -2.16 -14.81 -15.30
C ASN A 34 -0.90 -15.11 -16.13
N TRP A 35 -0.96 -14.99 -17.46
CA TRP A 35 0.22 -15.01 -18.32
C TRP A 35 0.14 -13.95 -19.43
N ALA A 36 1.27 -13.65 -20.06
CA ALA A 36 1.39 -12.69 -21.14
C ALA A 36 2.52 -13.09 -22.11
N MET A 37 2.45 -12.53 -23.32
CA MET A 37 3.53 -12.61 -24.31
C MET A 37 4.52 -11.46 -24.11
N SER A 38 5.71 -11.60 -24.68
CA SER A 38 6.74 -10.55 -24.72
C SER A 38 7.15 -10.07 -23.33
N CYS A 39 7.28 -10.99 -22.38
CA CYS A 39 7.62 -10.66 -20.99
C CYS A 39 8.51 -11.70 -20.33
N ASP A 40 9.14 -11.29 -19.23
CA ASP A 40 10.04 -12.10 -18.41
C ASP A 40 10.06 -11.59 -16.95
N PHE A 41 10.65 -12.40 -16.07
CA PHE A 41 10.99 -12.11 -14.69
C PHE A 41 12.49 -12.30 -14.47
N TYR A 42 13.13 -11.38 -13.76
CA TYR A 42 14.56 -11.44 -13.53
C TYR A 42 14.95 -12.57 -12.56
N GLY A 43 15.80 -13.49 -12.99
CA GLY A 43 16.40 -14.53 -12.13
C GLY A 43 15.39 -15.52 -11.54
N ASN A 44 15.66 -15.96 -10.29
CA ASN A 44 14.80 -16.84 -9.49
C ASN A 44 14.52 -18.24 -10.06
N ASP A 45 15.35 -18.73 -10.99
CA ASP A 45 15.18 -20.06 -11.58
C ASP A 45 15.27 -21.17 -10.54
N LEU A 46 14.18 -21.94 -10.42
CA LEU A 46 14.06 -23.13 -9.60
C LEU A 46 14.55 -24.36 -10.38
N SER A 47 14.04 -24.52 -11.60
CA SER A 47 14.40 -25.61 -12.52
C SER A 47 13.97 -25.25 -13.94
N ASN A 48 14.35 -26.06 -14.93
CA ASN A 48 13.92 -25.87 -16.31
C ASN A 48 13.55 -27.19 -16.98
N VAL A 49 12.66 -27.11 -17.96
CA VAL A 49 12.22 -28.27 -18.74
C VAL A 49 11.87 -27.86 -20.17
N ARG A 50 12.16 -28.75 -21.13
CA ARG A 50 11.74 -28.56 -22.52
C ARG A 50 10.24 -28.83 -22.65
N VAL A 51 9.48 -27.83 -23.09
CA VAL A 51 8.02 -27.88 -23.27
C VAL A 51 7.59 -26.74 -24.20
N SER A 52 6.37 -26.77 -24.75
CA SER A 52 5.84 -25.61 -25.49
C SER A 52 5.55 -24.43 -24.57
N GLY A 53 5.44 -23.22 -25.13
CA GLY A 53 5.12 -22.02 -24.36
C GLY A 53 3.79 -22.15 -23.61
N GLU A 54 2.78 -22.71 -24.26
CA GLU A 54 1.46 -22.98 -23.69
C GLU A 54 1.52 -23.97 -22.53
N GLY A 55 2.45 -24.94 -22.59
CA GLY A 55 2.61 -25.95 -21.55
C GLY A 55 3.43 -25.46 -20.34
N CYS A 56 4.14 -24.33 -20.44
CA CYS A 56 5.02 -23.86 -19.37
C CYS A 56 4.27 -23.51 -18.09
N GLY A 57 3.10 -22.85 -18.20
CA GLY A 57 2.27 -22.53 -17.03
C GLY A 57 1.77 -23.78 -16.30
N GLY A 58 1.34 -24.81 -17.03
CA GLY A 58 0.94 -26.08 -16.44
C GLY A 58 2.11 -26.82 -15.77
N LYS A 59 3.32 -26.74 -16.35
CA LYS A 59 4.52 -27.31 -15.73
C LYS A 59 4.94 -26.59 -14.46
N CYS A 60 4.87 -25.27 -14.44
CA CYS A 60 5.10 -24.50 -13.22
C CYS A 60 4.07 -24.86 -12.15
N ALA A 61 2.77 -24.86 -12.46
CA ALA A 61 1.72 -25.21 -11.51
C ALA A 61 1.85 -26.63 -10.91
N ALA A 62 2.42 -27.59 -11.67
CA ALA A 62 2.66 -28.94 -11.20
C ALA A 62 3.98 -29.12 -10.42
N THR A 63 4.83 -28.08 -10.36
CA THR A 63 6.16 -28.13 -9.76
C THR A 63 6.13 -27.47 -8.39
N ALA A 64 6.38 -28.26 -7.34
CA ALA A 64 6.39 -27.76 -5.96
C ALA A 64 7.36 -26.57 -5.80
N GLY A 65 6.84 -25.45 -5.29
CA GLY A 65 7.61 -24.22 -5.07
C GLY A 65 7.78 -23.34 -6.31
N CYS A 66 7.22 -23.70 -7.46
CA CYS A 66 7.19 -22.81 -8.62
C CYS A 66 6.08 -21.76 -8.46
N THR A 67 6.48 -20.50 -8.34
CA THR A 67 5.54 -19.40 -8.20
C THR A 67 5.27 -18.75 -9.55
N HIS A 68 6.26 -18.63 -10.41
CA HIS A 68 6.14 -17.98 -11.71
C HIS A 68 7.05 -18.65 -12.74
N PHE A 69 6.91 -18.27 -14.00
CA PHE A 69 7.69 -18.87 -15.07
C PHE A 69 8.00 -17.89 -16.18
N THR A 70 9.04 -18.24 -16.95
CA THR A 70 9.34 -17.67 -18.25
C THR A 70 9.58 -18.80 -19.23
N TRP A 71 9.04 -18.70 -20.43
CA TRP A 71 9.34 -19.58 -21.54
C TRP A 71 10.13 -18.82 -22.62
N THR A 72 11.12 -19.50 -23.20
CA THR A 72 11.98 -18.97 -24.26
C THR A 72 12.17 -19.99 -25.38
N GLN A 73 12.62 -19.56 -26.56
CA GLN A 73 12.98 -20.46 -27.66
C GLN A 73 14.26 -21.27 -27.42
N TRP A 74 14.95 -21.06 -26.30
CA TRP A 74 16.20 -21.76 -26.00
C TRP A 74 16.04 -23.28 -26.11
N ASN A 75 16.97 -23.93 -26.82
CA ASN A 75 16.96 -25.37 -27.12
C ASN A 75 15.64 -25.91 -27.72
N GLY A 76 15.00 -25.11 -28.56
CA GLY A 76 13.75 -25.49 -29.22
C GLY A 76 12.55 -25.50 -28.27
N GLY A 77 12.56 -24.60 -27.27
CA GLY A 77 11.45 -24.33 -26.36
C GLY A 77 11.72 -24.79 -24.94
N THR A 78 12.09 -23.87 -24.05
CA THR A 78 12.41 -24.16 -22.65
C THR A 78 11.61 -23.29 -21.70
N CYS A 79 10.97 -23.95 -20.74
CA CYS A 79 10.28 -23.36 -19.62
C CYS A 79 11.24 -23.25 -18.42
N TRP A 80 11.47 -22.04 -17.98
CA TRP A 80 12.19 -21.68 -16.77
C TRP A 80 11.16 -21.52 -15.65
N MET A 81 11.08 -22.51 -14.80
CA MET A 81 10.23 -22.50 -13.60
C MET A 81 10.97 -21.75 -12.51
N LYS A 82 10.31 -20.78 -11.88
CA LYS A 82 10.94 -19.83 -10.96
C LYS A 82 10.22 -19.83 -9.61
N LYS A 83 10.93 -19.43 -8.56
CA LYS A 83 10.46 -19.41 -7.15
C LYS A 83 10.49 -18.03 -6.53
N GLY A 84 9.84 -17.85 -5.37
CA GLY A 84 9.82 -16.59 -4.63
C GLY A 84 8.58 -15.75 -4.90
N SER A 85 8.42 -14.65 -4.17
CA SER A 85 7.21 -13.84 -4.19
C SER A 85 7.28 -12.77 -5.28
N VAL A 86 6.55 -12.98 -6.38
CA VAL A 86 6.42 -12.01 -7.48
C VAL A 86 4.96 -11.78 -7.81
N SER A 87 4.68 -10.65 -8.45
CA SER A 87 3.38 -10.25 -8.98
C SER A 87 3.51 -9.88 -10.47
N LYS A 88 2.37 -9.63 -11.13
CA LYS A 88 2.36 -9.15 -12.52
C LYS A 88 3.13 -7.84 -12.73
N ALA A 89 3.28 -7.03 -11.69
CA ALA A 89 3.98 -5.76 -11.74
C ALA A 89 5.52 -5.93 -11.77
N ASP A 90 6.02 -7.11 -11.37
CA ASP A 90 7.45 -7.41 -11.34
C ASP A 90 7.96 -7.97 -12.68
N ALA A 91 7.05 -8.25 -13.63
CA ALA A 91 7.39 -8.65 -14.98
C ALA A 91 7.86 -7.43 -15.79
N PHE A 92 8.88 -7.62 -16.62
CA PHE A 92 9.33 -6.61 -17.58
C PHE A 92 9.05 -7.06 -19.01
N GLN A 93 8.81 -6.08 -19.90
CA GLN A 93 8.58 -6.34 -21.31
C GLN A 93 9.90 -6.71 -22.01
N THR A 94 9.85 -7.71 -22.89
CA THR A 94 10.97 -8.11 -23.74
C THR A 94 10.68 -7.73 -25.20
N ASN A 95 11.74 -7.63 -26.00
CA ASN A 95 11.63 -7.40 -27.44
C ASN A 95 11.39 -8.71 -28.23
N ASP A 96 11.29 -9.85 -27.54
CA ASP A 96 11.04 -11.15 -28.16
C ASP A 96 9.54 -11.49 -28.05
N PRO A 97 8.78 -11.39 -29.16
CA PRO A 97 7.35 -11.63 -29.14
C PRO A 97 6.97 -13.10 -28.90
N SER A 98 7.93 -14.01 -28.89
CA SER A 98 7.71 -15.43 -28.64
C SER A 98 7.89 -15.82 -27.17
N MET A 99 8.51 -14.96 -26.36
CA MET A 99 8.63 -15.22 -24.93
C MET A 99 7.26 -15.18 -24.26
N VAL A 100 7.06 -16.08 -23.31
CA VAL A 100 5.83 -16.14 -22.52
C VAL A 100 6.22 -16.10 -21.06
N CYS A 101 5.67 -15.18 -20.27
CA CYS A 101 5.83 -15.21 -18.83
C CYS A 101 4.47 -15.36 -18.15
N GLY A 102 4.47 -15.90 -16.94
CA GLY A 102 3.26 -16.01 -16.18
C GLY A 102 3.48 -16.25 -14.70
N VAL A 103 2.43 -16.01 -13.96
CA VAL A 103 2.34 -16.10 -12.51
C VAL A 103 1.32 -17.21 -12.22
N THR A 104 1.68 -18.23 -11.45
CA THR A 104 0.71 -19.24 -10.98
C THR A 104 -0.35 -18.59 -10.09
N GLN A 105 -1.48 -19.26 -9.86
CA GLN A 105 -2.49 -18.85 -8.87
C GLN A 105 -1.90 -18.74 -7.44
N GLU A 106 -0.74 -19.35 -7.17
CA GLU A 106 0.02 -19.20 -5.92
C GLU A 106 0.85 -17.90 -5.87
N SER A 107 1.08 -17.26 -7.03
CA SER A 107 1.81 -15.97 -7.19
C SER A 107 0.91 -14.78 -7.59
N GLN A 108 -0.39 -15.00 -7.74
CA GLN A 108 -1.37 -13.99 -7.34
C GLN A 108 -1.69 -14.30 -5.88
N PRO A 109 -1.68 -13.33 -4.95
CA PRO A 109 -1.52 -13.67 -3.53
C PRO A 109 -2.75 -14.41 -2.98
N SER A 110 -2.67 -15.73 -3.04
CA SER A 110 -3.40 -16.68 -2.22
C SER A 110 -2.54 -17.14 -1.02
N ASN A 111 -1.21 -16.97 -1.09
CA ASN A 111 -0.23 -17.29 -0.03
C ASN A 111 0.71 -16.13 0.37
N GLY A 112 0.46 -14.90 -0.10
CA GLY A 112 1.26 -13.71 0.25
C GLY A 112 0.48 -12.73 1.12
N ASN A 113 1.20 -11.93 1.92
CA ASN A 113 0.59 -10.90 2.76
C ASN A 113 -0.02 -9.80 1.89
N THR A 114 -1.32 -9.56 2.04
CA THR A 114 -2.00 -8.46 1.36
C THR A 114 -2.75 -7.58 2.33
N ILE A 115 -2.82 -6.31 1.95
CA ILE A 115 -3.67 -5.33 2.59
C ILE A 115 -4.44 -4.55 1.53
N ASN A 116 -5.77 -4.64 1.58
CA ASN A 116 -6.66 -3.79 0.78
C ASN A 116 -6.86 -2.48 1.52
N ILE A 117 -6.38 -1.37 0.95
CA ILE A 117 -6.57 -0.04 1.53
C ILE A 117 -7.76 0.61 0.86
N SER A 118 -8.79 0.90 1.65
CA SER A 118 -10.01 1.55 1.21
C SER A 118 -10.08 2.98 1.74
N ASN A 119 -10.26 3.94 0.83
CA ASN A 119 -10.56 5.32 1.19
C ASN A 119 -12.08 5.49 1.31
N ARG A 120 -12.56 5.66 2.53
CA ARG A 120 -13.97 5.93 2.84
C ARG A 120 -14.26 7.42 2.99
N GLY A 121 -13.24 8.27 2.89
CA GLY A 121 -13.36 9.72 2.90
C GLY A 121 -13.67 10.32 1.52
N SER A 122 -13.81 11.64 1.49
CA SER A 122 -14.20 12.41 0.29
C SER A 122 -13.01 13.02 -0.48
N GLN A 123 -11.79 12.89 0.03
CA GLN A 123 -10.57 13.44 -0.57
C GLN A 123 -9.58 12.34 -0.93
N LEU A 124 -8.74 12.58 -1.94
CA LEU A 124 -7.60 11.71 -2.24
C LEU A 124 -6.74 11.57 -0.97
N ILE A 125 -6.43 10.35 -0.57
CA ILE A 125 -5.51 10.10 0.54
C ILE A 125 -4.17 9.59 0.04
N LYS A 126 -3.11 10.06 0.69
CA LYS A 126 -1.75 9.54 0.56
C LYS A 126 -1.48 8.65 1.77
N VAL A 127 -1.07 7.40 1.56
CA VAL A 127 -0.78 6.46 2.63
C VAL A 127 0.68 6.02 2.53
N GLY A 128 1.45 6.27 3.58
CA GLY A 128 2.84 5.83 3.71
C GLY A 128 2.93 4.52 4.49
N PHE A 129 3.85 3.66 4.05
CA PHE A 129 4.23 2.43 4.71
C PHE A 129 5.61 2.61 5.33
N PHE A 130 5.70 2.43 6.64
CA PHE A 130 6.92 2.65 7.40
C PHE A 130 7.28 1.36 8.12
N LYS A 131 8.33 0.69 7.63
CA LYS A 131 8.86 -0.52 8.24
C LYS A 131 9.49 -0.20 9.60
N ASN A 132 9.28 -1.07 10.58
CA ASN A 132 9.96 -0.97 11.87
C ASN A 132 11.47 -1.24 11.68
N LEU A 133 12.30 -0.41 12.30
CA LEU A 133 13.77 -0.57 12.28
C LEU A 133 14.29 -1.32 13.51
N GLY A 134 13.42 -1.51 14.51
CA GLY A 134 13.68 -2.22 15.74
C GLY A 134 12.65 -1.87 16.81
N PRO A 135 12.76 -2.46 18.01
CA PRO A 135 11.88 -2.15 19.14
C PRO A 135 11.89 -0.65 19.44
N TYR A 136 10.71 -0.03 19.51
CA TYR A 136 10.54 1.40 19.80
C TYR A 136 11.22 2.38 18.82
N GLN A 137 11.64 1.92 17.63
CA GLN A 137 12.31 2.76 16.61
C GLN A 137 11.45 2.87 15.34
N PRO A 138 10.47 3.79 15.32
CA PRO A 138 9.68 4.03 14.12
C PRO A 138 10.54 4.69 13.04
N SER A 139 10.57 4.13 11.83
CA SER A 139 11.10 4.85 10.66
C SER A 139 10.20 6.03 10.30
N PHE A 140 10.78 7.15 9.90
CA PHE A 140 10.05 8.27 9.25
C PHE A 140 10.32 8.34 7.74
N VAL A 141 11.03 7.35 7.20
CA VAL A 141 11.23 7.16 5.77
C VAL A 141 10.25 6.09 5.31
N ALA A 142 9.30 6.49 4.47
CA ALA A 142 8.34 5.56 3.89
C ALA A 142 9.07 4.66 2.88
N GLU A 143 8.95 3.35 3.03
CA GLU A 143 9.46 2.39 2.02
C GLU A 143 8.53 2.30 0.81
N LYS A 144 7.25 2.65 1.01
CA LYS A 144 6.23 2.67 -0.03
C LYS A 144 5.23 3.78 0.28
N VAL A 145 4.74 4.43 -0.77
CA VAL A 145 3.67 5.43 -0.70
C VAL A 145 2.64 5.11 -1.77
N VAL A 146 1.36 5.14 -1.42
CA VAL A 146 0.26 4.91 -2.34
C VAL A 146 -0.77 6.03 -2.25
N PHE A 147 -1.51 6.23 -3.33
CA PHE A 147 -2.53 7.27 -3.46
C PHE A 147 -3.87 6.61 -3.75
N ILE A 148 -4.86 6.81 -2.87
CA ILE A 148 -6.16 6.16 -2.97
C ILE A 148 -7.25 7.21 -3.19
N SER A 149 -7.86 7.21 -4.38
CA SER A 149 -8.98 8.10 -4.70
C SER A 149 -10.17 7.88 -3.75
N PRO A 150 -11.03 8.89 -3.54
CA PRO A 150 -12.26 8.73 -2.75
C PRO A 150 -13.09 7.53 -3.22
N GLY A 151 -13.53 6.68 -2.28
CA GLY A 151 -14.31 5.47 -2.55
C GLY A 151 -13.52 4.31 -3.17
N ALA A 152 -12.28 4.52 -3.60
CA ALA A 152 -11.46 3.47 -4.20
C ALA A 152 -10.88 2.52 -3.15
N THR A 153 -10.53 1.33 -3.61
CA THR A 153 -9.76 0.34 -2.85
C THR A 153 -8.56 -0.11 -3.67
N GLN A 154 -7.38 -0.12 -3.06
CA GLN A 154 -6.16 -0.61 -3.70
C GLN A 154 -5.58 -1.77 -2.88
N ALA A 155 -5.36 -2.89 -3.55
CA ALA A 155 -4.69 -4.05 -2.97
C ALA A 155 -3.17 -3.86 -3.00
N ILE A 156 -2.51 -4.01 -1.85
CA ILE A 156 -1.06 -3.89 -1.71
C ILE A 156 -0.51 -5.22 -1.21
N SER A 157 0.53 -5.72 -1.90
CA SER A 157 1.31 -6.87 -1.44
C SER A 157 2.48 -6.41 -0.57
N LEU A 158 2.71 -7.14 0.52
CA LEU A 158 3.79 -6.93 1.48
C LEU A 158 4.61 -8.21 1.62
N ALA A 159 5.89 -8.05 1.95
CA ALA A 159 6.79 -9.18 2.13
C ALA A 159 6.36 -10.08 3.31
N GLN A 160 6.82 -11.33 3.31
CA GLN A 160 6.71 -12.20 4.49
C GLN A 160 7.43 -11.53 5.69
N GLY A 161 6.83 -11.59 6.89
CA GLY A 161 7.44 -10.97 8.07
C GLY A 161 7.41 -9.45 8.05
N TRP A 162 6.63 -8.82 7.15
CA TRP A 162 6.54 -7.36 7.12
C TRP A 162 5.92 -6.86 8.43
N GLU A 163 6.66 -5.98 9.09
CA GLU A 163 6.29 -5.35 10.34
C GLU A 163 6.46 -3.84 10.21
N GLY A 164 5.43 -3.10 10.56
CA GLY A 164 5.48 -1.65 10.55
C GLY A 164 4.11 -1.03 10.70
N ARG A 165 4.02 0.22 10.27
CA ARG A 165 2.78 0.99 10.29
C ARG A 165 2.39 1.51 8.91
N LEU A 166 1.09 1.66 8.74
CA LEU A 166 0.46 2.44 7.70
C LEU A 166 -0.03 3.73 8.31
N GLN A 167 0.23 4.84 7.63
CA GLN A 167 -0.13 6.18 8.11
C GLN A 167 -0.68 7.01 6.96
N LYS A 168 -1.85 7.62 7.18
CA LYS A 168 -2.37 8.68 6.29
C LYS A 168 -1.47 9.90 6.43
N LEU A 169 -0.88 10.35 5.34
CA LEU A 169 0.03 11.49 5.28
C LEU A 169 -0.74 12.75 4.89
N THR A 170 -1.22 13.48 5.90
CA THR A 170 -1.78 14.84 5.71
C THR A 170 -0.69 15.91 5.68
N GLY A 171 0.42 15.68 6.39
CA GLY A 171 1.64 16.48 6.41
C GLY A 171 2.92 15.63 6.37
N ALA A 172 3.91 15.99 7.18
CA ALA A 172 5.16 15.26 7.35
C ALA A 172 4.95 13.92 8.09
N PRO A 173 5.79 12.91 7.87
CA PRO A 173 5.68 11.62 8.58
C PRO A 173 5.73 11.72 10.11
N ALA A 174 6.35 12.78 10.65
CA ALA A 174 6.46 13.02 12.09
C ALA A 174 5.27 13.79 12.69
N ASP A 175 4.34 14.28 11.86
CA ASP A 175 3.15 14.98 12.34
C ASP A 175 2.19 14.04 13.08
N PRO A 176 1.34 14.59 13.98
CA PRO A 176 0.37 13.78 14.69
C PRO A 176 -0.59 13.05 13.74
N ALA A 177 -0.66 11.72 13.87
CA ALA A 177 -1.42 10.89 12.98
C ALA A 177 -1.86 9.59 13.64
N THR A 178 -3.01 9.08 13.19
CA THR A 178 -3.46 7.72 13.54
C THR A 178 -2.54 6.71 12.88
N TRP A 179 -2.05 5.75 13.65
CA TRP A 179 -1.20 4.68 13.13
C TRP A 179 -2.02 3.39 13.02
N ALA A 180 -1.90 2.71 11.89
CA ALA A 180 -2.40 1.36 11.70
C ALA A 180 -1.19 0.42 11.68
N GLU A 181 -0.95 -0.28 12.78
CA GLU A 181 0.24 -1.10 12.99
C GLU A 181 -0.08 -2.56 12.64
N ILE A 182 0.84 -3.23 11.95
CA ILE A 182 0.66 -4.62 11.51
C ILE A 182 1.99 -5.37 11.43
N HIS A 183 1.97 -6.63 11.87
CA HIS A 183 3.05 -7.59 11.79
C HIS A 183 2.53 -8.89 11.19
N PHE A 184 2.89 -9.16 9.93
CA PHE A 184 2.55 -10.41 9.27
C PHE A 184 3.54 -11.53 9.60
N ASN A 185 3.08 -12.78 9.62
CA ASN A 185 3.91 -13.98 9.85
C ASN A 185 4.74 -13.89 11.15
N ALA A 186 4.14 -13.31 12.18
CA ALA A 186 4.74 -13.13 13.49
C ALA A 186 4.77 -14.46 14.27
N TRP A 187 4.68 -14.39 15.59
CA TRP A 187 4.60 -15.56 16.44
C TRP A 187 3.46 -16.51 16.00
N GLN A 188 3.76 -17.81 15.91
CA GLN A 188 2.86 -18.85 15.38
C GLN A 188 2.36 -18.59 13.95
N ASP A 189 3.13 -17.87 13.12
CA ASP A 189 2.73 -17.46 11.78
C ASP A 189 1.42 -16.66 11.76
N MET A 190 1.10 -15.97 12.86
CA MET A 190 -0.08 -15.11 12.94
C MET A 190 0.18 -13.74 12.30
N THR A 191 -0.90 -13.03 11.99
CA THR A 191 -0.88 -11.61 11.66
C THR A 191 -1.39 -10.85 12.87
N PHE A 192 -0.57 -10.00 13.46
CA PHE A 192 -0.99 -9.09 14.54
C PHE A 192 -1.22 -7.69 13.98
N CYS A 193 -2.24 -7.01 14.47
CA CYS A 193 -2.49 -5.63 14.12
C CYS A 193 -3.23 -4.86 15.21
N ASP A 194 -3.10 -3.55 15.16
CA ASP A 194 -3.78 -2.61 16.04
C ASP A 194 -3.89 -1.21 15.41
N ILE A 195 -4.84 -0.44 15.93
CA ILE A 195 -4.94 1.00 15.65
C ILE A 195 -4.36 1.73 16.86
N SER A 196 -3.56 2.77 16.63
CA SER A 196 -2.87 3.50 17.69
C SER A 196 -3.07 5.01 17.56
N LEU A 197 -3.46 5.62 18.68
CA LEU A 197 -3.62 7.06 18.89
C LEU A 197 -2.48 7.64 19.73
N ILE A 198 -1.51 6.81 20.10
CA ILE A 198 -0.34 7.21 20.90
C ILE A 198 0.39 8.38 20.24
N ARG A 199 0.48 8.35 18.90
CA ARG A 199 1.17 9.35 18.08
C ARG A 199 0.24 10.39 17.45
N GLY A 200 -1.01 10.46 17.90
CA GLY A 200 -1.99 11.47 17.50
C GLY A 200 -3.10 10.92 16.64
N PHE A 201 -3.88 11.83 16.04
CA PHE A 201 -5.05 11.46 15.25
C PHE A 201 -5.28 12.42 14.08
N ASN A 202 -5.40 11.87 12.86
CA ASN A 202 -5.72 12.62 11.64
C ASN A 202 -6.79 11.94 10.75
N GLY A 203 -7.40 10.87 11.25
CA GLY A 203 -8.45 10.12 10.56
C GLY A 203 -8.77 8.83 11.31
N ALA A 204 -10.02 8.41 11.26
CA ALA A 204 -10.45 7.15 11.84
C ALA A 204 -10.04 5.99 10.93
N MET A 205 -9.74 4.84 11.52
CA MET A 205 -9.23 3.67 10.81
C MET A 205 -9.85 2.39 11.37
N VAL A 206 -10.09 1.42 10.48
CA VAL A 206 -10.59 0.09 10.83
C VAL A 206 -9.76 -0.97 10.12
N PHE A 207 -9.20 -1.90 10.89
CA PHE A 207 -8.69 -3.16 10.37
C PHE A 207 -9.80 -4.20 10.30
N SER A 208 -9.78 -5.02 9.26
CA SER A 208 -10.49 -6.29 9.23
C SER A 208 -9.71 -7.36 8.49
N SER A 209 -9.97 -8.63 8.80
CA SER A 209 -9.44 -9.75 8.01
C SER A 209 -10.42 -10.15 6.91
N ALA A 210 -9.91 -10.57 5.75
CA ALA A 210 -10.74 -11.02 4.64
C ALA A 210 -11.56 -12.28 4.94
N ASP A 211 -11.17 -13.06 5.95
CA ASP A 211 -11.92 -14.23 6.43
C ASP A 211 -12.99 -13.87 7.49
N GLY A 212 -13.10 -12.59 7.88
CA GLY A 212 -14.06 -12.12 8.88
C GLY A 212 -13.73 -12.46 10.33
N SER A 213 -12.61 -13.12 10.61
CA SER A 213 -12.20 -13.47 11.98
C SER A 213 -11.82 -12.27 12.85
N LEU A 214 -11.48 -11.13 12.24
CA LEU A 214 -11.04 -9.93 12.93
C LEU A 214 -11.71 -8.68 12.36
N ARG A 215 -12.15 -7.80 13.27
CA ARG A 215 -12.46 -6.40 12.98
C ARG A 215 -12.15 -5.55 14.23
N THR A 216 -11.28 -4.56 14.08
CA THR A 216 -10.86 -3.67 15.17
C THR A 216 -10.65 -2.24 14.66
N GLY A 217 -10.76 -1.25 15.52
CA GLY A 217 -10.73 0.16 15.15
C GLY A 217 -12.08 0.85 15.33
N PHE A 218 -12.20 2.05 14.77
CA PHE A 218 -13.37 2.90 14.92
C PHE A 218 -13.54 3.80 13.69
N THR A 219 -14.74 4.35 13.49
CA THR A 219 -15.11 5.11 12.27
C THR A 219 -15.37 6.59 12.52
N ASN A 220 -15.52 7.01 13.77
CA ASN A 220 -15.90 8.38 14.11
C ASN A 220 -14.69 9.31 14.03
N ASP A 221 -14.85 10.46 13.35
CA ASP A 221 -13.88 11.55 13.43
C ASP A 221 -13.92 12.17 14.83
N LEU A 222 -12.79 12.13 15.54
CA LEU A 222 -12.66 12.62 16.90
C LEU A 222 -12.44 14.14 16.96
N ARG A 223 -12.10 14.79 15.85
CA ARG A 223 -11.75 16.23 15.86
C ARG A 223 -12.92 17.15 16.18
N PRO A 224 -14.14 16.96 15.66
CA PRO A 224 -15.26 17.86 15.94
C PRO A 224 -15.55 17.98 17.45
N GLY A 225 -15.55 16.87 18.18
CA GLY A 225 -15.85 16.82 19.61
C GLY A 225 -14.67 17.14 20.55
N ALA A 226 -13.44 17.23 20.04
CA ALA A 226 -12.27 17.46 20.87
C ALA A 226 -12.23 18.90 21.41
N PRO A 227 -11.85 19.12 22.69
CA PRO A 227 -11.45 20.42 23.20
C PRO A 227 -10.36 21.09 22.35
N SER A 228 -10.43 22.42 22.20
CA SER A 228 -9.49 23.18 21.37
C SER A 228 -8.02 22.99 21.76
N LYS A 229 -7.74 22.80 23.06
CA LYS A 229 -6.38 22.56 23.58
C LYS A 229 -5.71 21.29 23.03
N PHE A 230 -6.48 20.33 22.52
CA PHE A 230 -5.95 19.10 21.91
C PHE A 230 -5.78 19.20 20.40
N LYS A 231 -6.33 20.24 19.76
CA LYS A 231 -6.25 20.45 18.32
C LYS A 231 -4.95 21.19 17.99
N VAL A 232 -4.22 20.68 17.03
CA VAL A 232 -3.02 21.31 16.47
C VAL A 232 -3.07 21.26 14.95
N LYS A 233 -2.19 22.03 14.32
CA LYS A 233 -1.98 21.96 12.87
C LYS A 233 -0.84 21.02 12.54
N ASP A 234 -1.02 20.19 11.53
CA ASP A 234 0.09 19.46 10.92
C ASP A 234 0.95 20.41 10.06
N SER A 235 2.03 19.89 9.46
CA SER A 235 2.98 20.69 8.67
C SER A 235 2.36 21.32 7.43
N ASN A 236 1.18 20.85 7.00
CA ASN A 236 0.42 21.37 5.86
C ASN A 236 -0.76 22.25 6.30
N GLY A 237 -0.94 22.50 7.61
CA GLY A 237 -1.97 23.38 8.14
C GLY A 237 -3.34 22.71 8.38
N TYR A 238 -3.43 21.38 8.29
CA TYR A 238 -4.67 20.65 8.57
C TYR A 238 -4.88 20.43 10.07
N ASP A 239 -6.14 20.46 10.53
CA ASP A 239 -6.47 20.13 11.91
C ASP A 239 -6.29 18.64 12.19
N VAL A 240 -5.46 18.35 13.18
CA VAL A 240 -5.18 17.03 13.75
C VAL A 240 -5.26 17.11 15.28
N LEU A 241 -5.30 15.97 15.96
CA LEU A 241 -5.19 15.93 17.42
C LEU A 241 -3.78 15.53 17.85
N GLN A 242 -3.33 16.14 18.94
CA GLN A 242 -2.04 15.88 19.58
C GLN A 242 -1.84 14.39 19.92
N PRO A 243 -0.60 13.92 20.05
CA PRO A 243 -0.31 12.60 20.60
C PRO A 243 -0.69 12.52 22.08
N THR A 244 -1.18 11.36 22.54
CA THR A 244 -1.29 11.10 23.99
C THR A 244 0.08 10.96 24.62
N GLU A 245 1.07 10.47 23.87
CA GLU A 245 2.47 10.42 24.27
C GLU A 245 3.38 10.93 23.13
N PRO A 246 3.93 12.15 23.23
CA PRO A 246 4.82 12.69 22.21
C PRO A 246 6.20 12.00 22.24
N PHE A 247 6.97 12.13 21.16
CA PHE A 247 8.35 11.62 21.09
C PHE A 247 9.30 12.26 22.10
N THR A 248 8.97 13.46 22.60
CA THR A 248 9.70 14.15 23.66
C THR A 248 9.47 13.55 25.05
N GLY A 249 8.56 12.58 25.18
CA GLY A 249 8.15 11.97 26.44
C GLY A 249 7.02 12.70 27.16
N GLY A 250 6.49 12.06 28.20
CA GLY A 250 5.31 12.50 28.94
C GLY A 250 4.00 11.93 28.40
N ARG A 251 2.91 12.12 29.16
CA ARG A 251 1.57 11.64 28.82
C ARG A 251 0.53 12.73 29.04
N ASN A 252 -0.33 12.95 28.05
CA ASN A 252 -1.48 13.86 28.15
C ASN A 252 -2.71 13.12 28.70
N ASN A 253 -2.81 13.03 30.02
CA ASN A 253 -3.88 12.27 30.69
C ASN A 253 -5.29 12.79 30.40
N GLU A 254 -5.46 14.09 30.12
CA GLU A 254 -6.76 14.64 29.76
C GLU A 254 -7.19 14.22 28.35
N LEU A 255 -6.24 14.16 27.41
CA LEU A 255 -6.49 13.62 26.07
C LEU A 255 -6.77 12.11 26.11
N VAL A 256 -6.05 11.37 26.96
CA VAL A 256 -6.33 9.95 27.22
C VAL A 256 -7.77 9.76 27.70
N ALA A 257 -8.23 10.56 28.67
CA ALA A 257 -9.61 10.51 29.16
C ALA A 257 -10.63 10.86 28.06
N TYR A 258 -10.32 11.86 27.23
CA TYR A 258 -11.14 12.19 26.06
C TYR A 258 -11.27 10.98 25.12
N TYR A 259 -10.16 10.38 24.69
CA TYR A 259 -10.19 9.22 23.78
C TYR A 259 -10.92 8.02 24.38
N ARG A 260 -10.74 7.73 25.68
CA ARG A 260 -11.48 6.65 26.36
C ARG A 260 -13.00 6.88 26.40
N GLY A 261 -13.43 8.14 26.32
CA GLY A 261 -14.85 8.50 26.18
C GLY A 261 -15.39 8.37 24.74
N GLN A 262 -14.53 8.25 23.73
CA GLN A 262 -14.93 8.22 22.31
C GLN A 262 -14.69 6.86 21.63
N VAL A 263 -13.67 6.12 22.08
CA VAL A 263 -13.23 4.85 21.50
C VAL A 263 -13.36 3.77 22.56
N SER A 264 -14.14 2.72 22.26
CA SER A 264 -14.31 1.59 23.18
C SER A 264 -13.00 0.85 23.40
N GLU A 265 -12.82 0.30 24.60
CA GLU A 265 -11.68 -0.51 24.97
C GLU A 265 -11.41 -1.62 23.94
N GLY A 266 -10.13 -1.85 23.64
CA GLY A 266 -9.70 -2.83 22.65
C GLY A 266 -9.75 -2.36 21.19
N ASN A 267 -10.36 -1.21 20.86
CA ASN A 267 -10.39 -0.74 19.47
C ASN A 267 -9.22 0.18 19.08
N ALA A 268 -8.44 0.68 20.04
CA ALA A 268 -7.21 1.41 19.75
C ALA A 268 -6.28 1.47 20.97
N TYR A 269 -4.98 1.48 20.74
CA TYR A 269 -4.00 1.92 21.72
C TYR A 269 -4.15 3.42 21.97
N ILE A 270 -4.52 3.79 23.19
CA ILE A 270 -4.54 5.19 23.65
C ILE A 270 -3.27 5.47 24.45
N ILE A 271 -2.76 4.47 25.16
CA ILE A 271 -1.45 4.44 25.83
C ILE A 271 -0.76 3.08 25.58
N PRO A 272 0.56 2.95 25.75
CA PRO A 272 1.30 1.70 25.48
C PRO A 272 0.81 0.48 26.27
N ASP A 273 0.16 0.70 27.43
CA ASP A 273 -0.28 -0.37 28.32
C ASP A 273 -1.66 -0.95 27.94
N ASP A 274 -2.34 -0.42 26.92
CA ASP A 274 -3.67 -0.87 26.48
C ASP A 274 -3.61 -2.21 25.70
N ASN A 275 -3.03 -3.25 26.29
CA ASN A 275 -2.74 -4.55 25.63
C ASN A 275 -3.98 -5.23 25.01
N ALA A 276 -5.19 -4.90 25.48
CA ALA A 276 -6.45 -5.39 24.90
C ALA A 276 -6.67 -4.93 23.45
N SER A 277 -5.92 -3.92 23.00
CA SER A 277 -5.98 -3.36 21.65
C SER A 277 -5.08 -4.08 20.64
N SER A 278 -4.26 -5.04 21.06
CA SER A 278 -3.53 -5.93 20.15
C SER A 278 -4.39 -7.11 19.75
N HIS A 279 -4.58 -7.26 18.43
CA HIS A 279 -5.39 -8.34 17.86
C HIS A 279 -4.56 -9.24 16.98
N GLY A 280 -4.90 -10.53 16.97
CA GLY A 280 -4.27 -11.53 16.13
C GLY A 280 -5.28 -12.26 15.24
N THR A 281 -4.88 -12.58 14.01
CA THR A 281 -5.64 -13.43 13.09
C THR A 281 -4.69 -14.37 12.34
N THR A 282 -5.19 -15.53 11.92
CA THR A 282 -4.45 -16.42 11.01
C THR A 282 -4.42 -15.87 9.58
N SER A 283 -5.34 -14.96 9.22
CA SER A 283 -5.44 -14.42 7.86
C SER A 283 -4.17 -13.69 7.43
N LYS A 284 -3.76 -13.91 6.18
CA LYS A 284 -2.70 -13.16 5.49
C LYS A 284 -3.26 -12.09 4.55
N ARG A 285 -4.59 -11.92 4.58
CA ARG A 285 -5.33 -10.97 3.74
C ARG A 285 -6.11 -10.03 4.65
N MET A 286 -5.62 -8.82 4.76
CA MET A 286 -6.16 -7.78 5.61
C MET A 286 -6.83 -6.69 4.79
N ASN A 287 -7.71 -5.93 5.42
CA ASN A 287 -8.28 -4.71 4.87
C ASN A 287 -8.05 -3.59 5.89
N LEU A 288 -7.72 -2.41 5.39
CA LEU A 288 -7.64 -1.18 6.17
C LEU A 288 -8.58 -0.16 5.53
N GLU A 289 -9.60 0.24 6.27
CA GLU A 289 -10.49 1.33 5.89
C GLU A 289 -10.03 2.62 6.57
N ILE A 290 -9.91 3.71 5.81
CA ILE A 290 -9.50 5.02 6.30
C ILE A 290 -10.62 6.01 6.01
N TYR A 291 -11.04 6.74 7.04
CA TYR A 291 -12.17 7.67 7.01
C TYR A 291 -11.70 9.13 7.03
#